data_AF-A0A7C2PLZ2-F1
#
_entry.id   AF-A0A7C2PLZ2-F1
#
_cell.length_a   1.000
_cell.length_b   1.000
_cell.length_c   1.000
_cell.angle_alpha   90.00
_cell.angle_beta   90.00
_cell.angle_gamma   90.00
#
_symmetry.space_group_name_H-M   'P 1'
#
loop_
_entity.id
_entity.type
_entity.pdbx_description
1 polymer ?
#
loop_
_entity_poly.entity_id
_entity_poly.type
_entity_poly.pdbx_seq_one_letter_code
_entity_poly.pdbx_strand_id
1 'polypeptide(L)'
;MRARGTAAGGVWPSMALRINGAIVQRWTVTSTTFQTYTYTHPTPLDADQTIDLLFENDGVVGNDDRNLFIDTIQIGSQVISAGQRGVSYDRGALDGRDVYASTGALPWQGALRLTERYTYDSVGNLTRKADLPITYGTTGNGPHRPTTIGGQEVRADAAGNLTTVNGRQIVWNARGLPASVSTAGVSEQYGYDATGARVTVISNGVRQRVVGGLWE
;
A
#
# COMPACT_ATOMS: atom_id res chain seq x y z
N MET A 1 -4.00 14.78 -5.18
CA MET A 1 -4.44 14.32 -3.86
C MET A 1 -5.96 14.31 -3.81
N ARG A 2 -6.57 13.33 -3.15
CA ARG A 2 -8.01 13.27 -2.91
C ARG A 2 -8.27 13.50 -1.42
N ALA A 3 -8.92 14.61 -1.07
CA ALA A 3 -9.06 15.06 0.31
C ALA A 3 -10.45 15.64 0.62
N ARG A 4 -10.85 15.60 1.89
CA ARG A 4 -12.04 16.26 2.45
C ARG A 4 -11.73 16.79 3.84
N GLY A 5 -12.61 17.63 4.37
CA GLY A 5 -12.44 18.24 5.68
C GLY A 5 -13.72 18.29 6.50
N THR A 6 -13.58 18.57 7.79
CA THR A 6 -14.64 19.15 8.61
C THR A 6 -14.20 20.55 9.05
N ALA A 7 -15.13 21.49 9.02
CA ALA A 7 -14.88 22.84 9.51
C ALA A 7 -15.13 22.92 11.02
N ALA A 8 -14.44 23.85 11.69
CA ALA A 8 -14.77 24.29 13.03
C ALA A 8 -14.84 25.81 13.05
N GLY A 9 -15.94 26.37 13.56
CA GLY A 9 -16.18 27.81 13.59
C GLY A 9 -16.23 28.44 12.20
N GLY A 10 -16.73 27.70 11.19
CA GLY A 10 -16.78 28.16 9.80
C GLY A 10 -15.44 28.15 9.05
N VAL A 11 -14.34 27.79 9.72
CA VAL A 11 -13.00 27.72 9.11
C VAL A 11 -12.67 26.27 8.75
N TRP A 12 -12.27 26.06 7.50
CA TRP A 12 -11.94 24.76 6.92
C TRP A 12 -10.45 24.40 7.08
N PRO A 13 -10.08 23.12 6.93
CA PRO A 13 -8.69 22.68 6.99
C PRO A 13 -7.81 23.35 5.92
N SER A 14 -6.61 23.74 6.31
CA SER A 14 -5.50 24.17 5.45
C SER A 14 -4.56 22.99 5.27
N MET A 15 -4.47 22.50 4.04
CA MET A 15 -3.57 21.43 3.63
C MET A 15 -2.42 22.03 2.83
N ALA A 16 -1.18 21.80 3.27
CA ALA A 16 0.02 22.19 2.55
C ALA A 16 0.75 20.96 2.00
N LEU A 17 1.10 20.96 0.72
CA LEU A 17 2.04 19.98 0.15
C LEU A 17 3.46 20.45 0.43
N ARG A 18 4.26 19.56 1.01
CA ARG A 18 5.69 19.77 1.22
C ARG A 18 6.49 18.78 0.40
N ILE A 19 7.53 19.28 -0.25
CA ILE A 19 8.53 18.47 -0.95
C ILE A 19 9.89 18.82 -0.35
N ASN A 20 10.63 17.83 0.13
CA ASN A 20 11.91 18.02 0.83
C ASN A 20 11.80 19.01 2.01
N GLY A 21 10.67 18.98 2.72
CA GLY A 21 10.37 19.85 3.85
C GLY A 21 9.91 21.27 3.49
N ALA A 22 10.08 21.71 2.23
CA ALA A 22 9.62 23.02 1.77
C ALA A 22 8.15 22.96 1.32
N ILE A 23 7.34 23.95 1.73
CA ILE A 23 5.94 24.06 1.28
C ILE A 23 5.93 24.54 -0.17
N VAL A 24 5.40 23.71 -1.06
CA VAL A 24 5.33 24.02 -2.50
C VAL A 24 3.93 24.45 -2.94
N GLN A 25 2.90 24.11 -2.16
CA GLN A 25 1.52 24.52 -2.45
C GLN A 25 0.63 24.43 -1.21
N ARG A 26 -0.41 25.27 -1.16
CA ARG A 26 -1.45 25.25 -0.12
C ARG A 26 -2.85 25.20 -0.73
N TRP A 27 -3.75 24.50 -0.05
CA TRP A 27 -5.18 24.49 -0.36
C TRP A 27 -6.01 24.61 0.92
N THR A 28 -7.14 25.29 0.81
CA THR A 28 -8.22 25.17 1.80
C THR A 28 -9.16 24.06 1.36
N VAL A 29 -9.40 23.08 2.23
CA VAL A 29 -10.19 21.88 1.93
C VAL A 29 -11.66 22.12 2.30
N THR A 30 -12.40 22.80 1.44
CA THR A 30 -13.74 23.35 1.73
C THR A 30 -14.91 22.39 1.46
N SER A 31 -14.69 21.08 1.55
CA SER A 31 -15.69 20.07 1.19
C SER A 31 -15.73 18.95 2.22
N THR A 32 -16.94 18.56 2.63
CA THR A 32 -17.19 17.37 3.47
C THR A 32 -17.14 16.06 2.69
N THR A 33 -17.14 16.13 1.35
CA THR A 33 -16.93 15.00 0.44
C THR A 33 -15.55 15.08 -0.21
N PHE A 34 -14.99 13.95 -0.60
CA PHE A 34 -13.65 13.88 -1.19
C PHE A 34 -13.58 14.60 -2.54
N GLN A 35 -12.71 15.61 -2.61
CA GLN A 35 -12.39 16.38 -3.81
C GLN A 35 -10.93 16.18 -4.22
N THR A 36 -10.63 16.47 -5.48
CA THR A 36 -9.27 16.34 -6.03
C THR A 36 -8.55 17.69 -6.00
N TYR A 37 -7.34 17.69 -5.42
CA TYR A 37 -6.41 18.81 -5.37
C TYR A 37 -5.15 18.44 -6.15
N THR A 38 -4.75 19.26 -7.12
CA THR A 38 -3.66 18.96 -8.05
C THR A 38 -2.51 19.95 -7.91
N TYR A 39 -1.29 19.43 -8.07
CA TYR A 39 -0.07 20.20 -8.16
C TYR A 39 0.81 19.57 -9.25
N THR A 40 1.39 20.41 -10.10
CA THR A 40 2.36 19.99 -11.11
C THR A 40 3.73 20.50 -10.68
N HIS A 41 4.66 19.60 -10.40
CA HIS A 41 6.03 19.99 -10.09
C HIS A 41 6.75 20.44 -11.38
N PRO A 42 7.52 21.55 -11.37
CA PRO A 42 8.19 22.05 -12.57
C PRO A 42 9.28 21.11 -13.12
N THR A 43 9.80 20.20 -12.30
CA THR A 43 10.79 19.19 -12.68
C THR A 43 10.31 17.79 -12.34
N PRO A 44 10.93 16.73 -12.89
CA PRO A 44 10.74 15.38 -12.36
C PRO A 44 11.12 15.32 -10.87
N LEU A 45 10.38 14.52 -10.10
CA LEU A 45 10.72 14.19 -8.72
C LEU A 45 11.65 12.97 -8.72
N ASP A 46 12.72 13.00 -7.94
CA ASP A 46 13.59 11.84 -7.70
C ASP A 46 13.04 10.96 -6.58
N ALA A 47 13.44 9.68 -6.57
CA ALA A 47 12.94 8.69 -5.60
C ALA A 47 13.29 9.02 -4.12
N ASP A 48 14.30 9.86 -3.88
CA ASP A 48 14.75 10.22 -2.53
C ASP A 48 13.98 11.40 -1.93
N GLN A 49 13.12 12.06 -2.71
CA GLN A 49 12.41 13.24 -2.24
C GLN A 49 11.35 12.87 -1.19
N THR A 50 11.30 13.67 -0.12
CA THR A 50 10.25 13.49 0.90
C THR A 50 9.01 14.27 0.51
N ILE A 51 7.85 13.60 0.57
CA ILE A 51 6.56 14.22 0.26
C ILE A 51 5.69 14.13 1.51
N ASP A 52 5.27 15.30 2.01
CA ASP A 52 4.36 15.39 3.13
C ASP A 52 3.09 16.18 2.76
N LEU A 53 1.94 15.81 3.31
CA LEU A 53 0.75 16.64 3.38
C LEU A 53 0.58 17.12 4.82
N LEU A 54 0.79 18.42 5.04
CA LEU A 54 0.71 19.07 6.34
C LEU A 54 -0.71 19.63 6.56
N PHE A 55 -1.35 19.23 7.65
CA PHE A 55 -2.53 19.89 8.19
C PHE A 55 -2.06 21.00 9.14
N GLU A 56 -2.24 22.26 8.72
CA GLU A 56 -1.59 23.41 9.37
C GLU A 56 -2.40 24.05 10.49
N ASN A 57 -3.73 23.99 10.41
CA ASN A 57 -4.62 24.80 11.24
C ASN A 57 -5.61 23.93 11.99
N ASP A 58 -5.17 22.92 12.73
CA ASP A 58 -6.07 22.25 13.67
C ASP A 58 -6.74 23.24 14.65
N GLY A 59 -7.95 22.91 15.10
CA GLY A 59 -8.65 23.73 16.07
C GLY A 59 -10.08 23.29 16.32
N VAL A 60 -10.47 23.40 17.59
CA VAL A 60 -11.81 23.13 18.09
C VAL A 60 -12.54 24.45 18.35
N VAL A 61 -13.79 24.56 17.89
CA VAL A 61 -14.66 25.71 18.17
C VAL A 61 -16.00 25.19 18.67
N GLY A 62 -16.27 25.40 19.96
CA GLY A 62 -17.43 24.77 20.61
C GLY A 62 -17.28 23.24 20.60
N ASN A 63 -18.25 22.55 20.01
CA ASN A 63 -18.22 21.09 19.84
C ASN A 63 -17.69 20.65 18.46
N ASP A 64 -17.42 21.60 17.56
CA ASP A 64 -16.93 21.30 16.23
C ASP A 64 -15.41 21.20 16.25
N ASP A 65 -14.91 20.16 15.59
CA ASP A 65 -13.49 19.87 15.48
C ASP A 65 -13.05 19.88 14.00
N ARG A 66 -11.97 20.61 13.71
CA ARG A 66 -11.47 20.78 12.35
C ARG A 66 -10.53 19.62 12.03
N ASN A 67 -10.95 18.79 11.09
CA ASN A 67 -10.21 17.59 10.74
C ASN A 67 -9.89 17.60 9.24
N LEU A 68 -8.71 17.11 8.87
CA LEU A 68 -8.35 16.81 7.48
C LEU A 68 -8.41 15.31 7.23
N PHE A 69 -8.94 14.90 6.09
CA PHE A 69 -8.97 13.50 5.66
C PHE A 69 -8.40 13.38 4.26
N ILE A 70 -7.44 12.48 4.08
CA ILE A 70 -6.84 12.12 2.80
C ILE A 70 -7.27 10.70 2.46
N ASP A 71 -7.76 10.49 1.25
CA ASP A 71 -8.09 9.16 0.73
C ASP A 71 -6.88 8.58 -0.02
N THR A 72 -6.43 9.31 -1.04
CA THR A 72 -5.32 8.89 -1.90
C THR A 72 -4.40 10.05 -2.28
N ILE A 73 -3.14 9.72 -2.51
CA ILE A 73 -2.15 10.57 -3.15
C ILE A 73 -1.77 9.89 -4.47
N GLN A 74 -1.84 10.63 -5.57
CA GLN A 74 -1.42 10.14 -6.87
C GLN A 74 -0.17 10.92 -7.32
N ILE A 75 0.87 10.19 -7.70
CA ILE A 75 2.13 10.71 -8.22
C ILE A 75 2.38 10.02 -9.56
N GLY A 76 2.19 10.74 -10.67
CA GLY A 76 2.20 10.13 -12.00
C GLY A 76 1.13 9.02 -12.11
N SER A 77 1.56 7.81 -12.44
CA SER A 77 0.70 6.61 -12.49
C SER A 77 0.54 5.89 -11.15
N GLN A 78 1.33 6.24 -10.13
CA GLN A 78 1.28 5.60 -8.83
C GLN A 78 0.15 6.20 -7.99
N VAL A 79 -0.76 5.36 -7.51
CA VAL A 79 -1.80 5.72 -6.54
C VAL A 79 -1.44 5.12 -5.19
N ILE A 80 -1.31 5.96 -4.18
CA ILE A 80 -0.96 5.62 -2.80
C ILE A 80 -2.22 5.86 -1.97
N SER A 81 -2.75 4.82 -1.32
CA SER A 81 -3.79 5.02 -0.31
C SER A 81 -3.18 5.65 0.94
N ALA A 82 -3.83 6.66 1.50
CA ALA A 82 -3.33 7.35 2.69
C ALA A 82 -3.26 6.44 3.94
N GLY A 83 -3.94 5.29 3.91
CA GLY A 83 -3.88 4.26 4.95
C GLY A 83 -2.99 3.05 4.63
N GLN A 84 -2.25 3.08 3.51
CA GLN A 84 -1.37 1.95 3.16
C GLN A 84 -0.08 1.94 3.99
N ARG A 85 0.56 0.77 4.07
CA ARG A 85 1.90 0.61 4.64
C ARG A 85 2.89 1.56 3.96
N GLY A 86 3.76 2.19 4.74
CA GLY A 86 4.66 3.22 4.23
C GLY A 86 4.12 4.65 4.28
N VAL A 87 2.87 4.84 4.69
CA VAL A 87 2.32 6.17 5.00
C VAL A 87 2.21 6.34 6.51
N SER A 88 2.88 7.36 7.03
CA SER A 88 2.87 7.68 8.46
C SER A 88 2.22 9.03 8.71
N TYR A 89 1.73 9.22 9.93
CA TYR A 89 1.21 10.48 10.41
C TYR A 89 2.05 10.93 11.60
N ASP A 90 2.82 12.00 11.40
CA ASP A 90 3.64 12.66 12.41
C ASP A 90 2.84 13.83 12.99
N ARG A 91 2.41 13.71 14.25
CA ARG A 91 1.54 14.69 14.89
C ARG A 91 2.35 15.85 15.47
N GLY A 92 1.80 17.06 15.41
CA GLY A 92 2.37 18.22 16.08
C GLY A 92 3.61 18.78 15.37
N ALA A 93 4.75 18.74 16.05
CA ALA A 93 5.96 19.50 15.69
C ALA A 93 6.74 18.95 14.49
N LEU A 94 6.35 17.79 13.94
CA LEU A 94 7.02 17.11 12.83
C LEU A 94 8.48 16.74 13.16
N ASP A 95 8.71 16.34 14.42
CA ASP A 95 10.02 16.01 14.98
C ASP A 95 10.31 14.50 14.96
N GLY A 96 9.41 13.71 14.38
CA GLY A 96 9.54 12.26 14.28
C GLY A 96 9.29 11.50 15.59
N ARG A 97 8.77 12.15 16.64
CA ARG A 97 8.49 11.48 17.92
C ARG A 97 7.09 10.88 17.99
N ASP A 98 6.08 11.61 17.49
CA ASP A 98 4.68 11.20 17.52
C ASP A 98 4.23 10.64 16.16
N VAL A 99 4.95 9.63 15.67
CA VAL A 99 4.75 9.02 14.36
C VAL A 99 3.95 7.73 14.45
N TYR A 100 2.79 7.72 13.80
CA TYR A 100 1.89 6.57 13.76
C TYR A 100 1.67 6.09 12.33
N ALA A 101 1.26 4.83 12.18
CA ALA A 101 0.71 4.37 10.90
C ALA A 101 -0.53 5.19 10.56
N SER A 102 -0.62 5.69 9.34
CA SER A 102 -1.76 6.52 8.96
C SER A 102 -2.99 5.68 8.63
N THR A 103 -4.17 6.25 8.88
CA THR A 103 -5.47 5.79 8.36
C THR A 103 -6.04 6.75 7.32
N GLY A 104 -5.31 7.81 6.98
CA GLY A 104 -5.77 8.93 6.17
C GLY A 104 -6.51 10.03 6.95
N ALA A 105 -6.85 9.80 8.22
CA ALA A 105 -7.42 10.84 9.09
C ALA A 105 -6.32 11.62 9.82
N LEU A 106 -6.37 12.95 9.74
CA LEU A 106 -5.51 13.88 10.46
C LEU A 106 -6.40 14.76 11.37
N PRO A 107 -6.71 14.27 12.58
CA PRO A 107 -7.54 14.99 13.55
C PRO A 107 -6.77 15.98 14.43
N TRP A 108 -5.46 16.11 14.22
CA TRP A 108 -4.64 17.10 14.89
C TRP A 108 -3.74 17.76 13.87
N GLN A 109 -3.12 18.88 14.22
CA GLN A 109 -2.09 19.43 13.36
C GLN A 109 -0.96 18.40 13.21
N GLY A 110 -0.40 18.31 12.01
CA GLY A 110 0.66 17.34 11.74
C GLY A 110 0.77 17.00 10.26
N ALA A 111 1.68 16.10 9.92
CA ALA A 111 2.00 15.75 8.54
C ALA A 111 1.77 14.28 8.26
N LEU A 112 0.99 14.03 7.20
CA LEU A 112 0.98 12.74 6.52
C LEU A 112 2.24 12.65 5.67
N ARG A 113 3.14 11.72 5.99
CA ARG A 113 4.41 11.55 5.29
C ARG A 113 4.39 10.28 4.44
N LEU A 114 4.80 10.43 3.19
CA LEU A 114 5.03 9.31 2.28
C LEU A 114 6.47 8.82 2.48
N THR A 115 6.62 7.60 2.98
CA THR A 115 7.92 6.92 3.17
C THR A 115 8.09 5.72 2.25
N GLU A 116 7.39 5.71 1.12
CA GLU A 116 7.50 4.69 0.07
C GLU A 116 8.91 4.67 -0.53
N ARG A 117 9.82 3.98 0.15
CA ARG A 117 11.21 3.76 -0.26
C ARG A 117 11.39 2.34 -0.74
N TYR A 118 11.96 2.20 -1.93
CA TYR A 118 12.32 0.92 -2.50
C TYR A 118 13.84 0.81 -2.45
N THR A 119 14.37 -0.21 -1.76
CA THR A 119 15.81 -0.51 -1.79
C THR A 119 16.04 -1.79 -2.54
N TYR A 120 17.17 -1.85 -3.25
CA TYR A 120 17.57 -3.01 -4.01
C TYR A 120 18.98 -3.44 -3.61
N ASP A 121 19.28 -4.73 -3.71
CA ASP A 121 20.67 -5.19 -3.66
C ASP A 121 21.37 -4.97 -5.01
N SER A 122 22.67 -5.29 -5.08
CA SER A 122 23.50 -5.09 -6.27
C SER A 122 23.09 -5.95 -7.48
N VAL A 123 22.23 -6.96 -7.29
CA VAL A 123 21.72 -7.81 -8.37
C VAL A 123 20.24 -7.51 -8.68
N GLY A 124 19.69 -6.42 -8.12
CA GLY A 124 18.35 -5.91 -8.44
C GLY A 124 17.21 -6.55 -7.64
N ASN A 125 17.50 -7.31 -6.58
CA ASN A 125 16.46 -7.82 -5.70
C ASN A 125 15.87 -6.70 -4.84
N LEU A 126 14.54 -6.61 -4.74
CA LEU A 126 13.87 -5.65 -3.89
C LEU A 126 14.03 -6.02 -2.42
N THR A 127 14.95 -5.37 -1.69
CA THR A 127 15.27 -5.65 -0.28
C THR A 127 14.37 -4.93 0.72
N ARG A 128 13.62 -3.91 0.28
CA ARG A 128 12.67 -3.20 1.13
C ARG A 128 11.61 -2.53 0.27
N LYS A 129 10.35 -2.62 0.70
CA LYS A 129 9.23 -1.84 0.16
C LYS A 129 8.63 -1.01 1.28
N ALA A 130 8.89 0.29 1.28
CA ALA A 130 8.55 1.20 2.37
C ALA A 130 9.08 0.71 3.74
N ASP A 131 8.20 0.35 4.68
CA ASP A 131 8.55 -0.23 5.98
C ASP A 131 8.63 -1.77 5.96
N LEU A 132 8.31 -2.41 4.83
CA LEU A 132 8.32 -3.87 4.68
C LEU A 132 9.71 -4.39 4.30
N PRO A 133 10.47 -5.04 5.21
CA PRO A 133 11.74 -5.67 4.87
C PRO A 133 11.52 -6.93 4.02
N ILE A 134 12.38 -7.15 3.04
CA ILE A 134 12.38 -8.35 2.20
C ILE A 134 13.79 -8.91 2.20
N THR A 135 13.94 -10.13 2.69
CA THR A 135 15.26 -10.77 2.81
C THR A 135 15.40 -11.85 1.74
N TYR A 136 16.60 -11.97 1.19
CA TYR A 136 17.02 -13.02 0.28
C TYR A 136 18.16 -13.81 0.94
N GLY A 137 18.31 -15.09 0.58
CA GLY A 137 19.36 -15.94 1.10
C GLY A 137 20.10 -16.66 -0.03
N THR A 138 21.40 -16.88 0.12
CA THR A 138 22.22 -17.63 -0.84
C THR A 138 21.93 -19.12 -0.84
N THR A 139 21.33 -19.64 0.23
CA THR A 139 20.97 -21.05 0.45
C THR A 139 19.46 -21.30 0.45
N GLY A 140 18.64 -20.27 0.29
CA GLY A 140 17.18 -20.35 0.45
C GLY A 140 16.43 -19.92 -0.80
N ASN A 141 15.45 -20.73 -1.21
CA ASN A 141 14.57 -20.60 -2.38
C ASN A 141 15.27 -20.46 -3.75
N GLY A 142 16.51 -19.99 -3.86
CA GLY A 142 17.27 -19.81 -5.10
C GLY A 142 17.30 -18.35 -5.58
N PRO A 143 17.89 -18.07 -6.75
CA PRO A 143 18.12 -16.71 -7.23
C PRO A 143 16.82 -15.89 -7.32
N HIS A 144 16.91 -14.61 -6.93
CA HIS A 144 15.80 -13.65 -6.99
C HIS A 144 14.53 -14.06 -6.25
N ARG A 145 14.60 -15.00 -5.31
CA ARG A 145 13.46 -15.44 -4.51
C ARG A 145 13.66 -15.07 -3.05
N PRO A 146 12.72 -14.32 -2.43
CA PRO A 146 12.84 -13.92 -1.05
C PRO A 146 12.73 -15.15 -0.14
N THR A 147 13.41 -15.11 1.00
CA THR A 147 13.29 -16.08 2.10
C THR A 147 12.39 -15.55 3.20
N THR A 148 12.25 -14.23 3.33
CA THR A 148 11.24 -13.61 4.20
C THR A 148 10.66 -12.34 3.57
N ILE A 149 9.40 -12.05 3.87
CA ILE A 149 8.70 -10.81 3.52
C ILE A 149 8.01 -10.31 4.79
N GLY A 150 8.39 -9.13 5.30
CA GLY A 150 7.84 -8.59 6.55
C GLY A 150 8.05 -9.51 7.76
N GLY A 151 9.16 -10.25 7.77
CA GLY A 151 9.44 -11.27 8.78
C GLY A 151 8.65 -12.58 8.63
N GLN A 152 7.68 -12.66 7.70
CA GLN A 152 7.00 -13.90 7.37
C GLN A 152 7.87 -14.74 6.45
N GLU A 153 7.96 -16.03 6.75
CA GLU A 153 8.76 -16.96 5.97
C GLU A 153 8.19 -17.15 4.56
N VAL A 154 9.10 -17.27 3.59
CA VAL A 154 8.82 -17.67 2.23
C VAL A 154 9.58 -18.96 1.95
N ARG A 155 8.91 -19.97 1.40
CA ARG A 155 9.52 -21.25 1.02
C ARG A 155 9.20 -21.58 -0.43
N ALA A 156 10.12 -22.27 -1.08
CA ALA A 156 9.95 -22.83 -2.42
C ALA A 156 10.34 -24.32 -2.43
N ASP A 157 9.77 -25.07 -3.36
CA ASP A 157 10.21 -26.42 -3.67
C ASP A 157 11.51 -26.42 -4.52
N ALA A 158 12.02 -27.61 -4.84
CA ALA A 158 13.23 -27.77 -5.65
C ALA A 158 13.08 -27.26 -7.10
N ALA A 159 11.85 -27.18 -7.62
CA ALA A 159 11.56 -26.60 -8.92
C ALA A 159 11.46 -25.06 -8.88
N GLY A 160 11.54 -24.46 -7.68
CA GLY A 160 11.45 -23.03 -7.47
C GLY A 160 10.02 -22.49 -7.33
N ASN A 161 9.02 -23.37 -7.24
CA ASN A 161 7.64 -22.95 -7.01
C ASN A 161 7.45 -22.59 -5.53
N LEU A 162 6.83 -21.44 -5.24
CA LEU A 162 6.58 -21.02 -3.86
C LEU A 162 5.59 -21.95 -3.18
N THR A 163 5.97 -22.56 -2.06
CA THR A 163 5.11 -23.44 -1.23
C THR A 163 4.56 -22.71 -0.01
N THR A 164 5.25 -21.67 0.47
CA THR A 164 4.81 -20.78 1.56
C THR A 164 5.09 -19.33 1.19
N VAL A 165 4.10 -18.44 1.31
CA VAL A 165 4.29 -16.99 1.14
C VAL A 165 3.16 -16.21 1.81
N ASN A 166 3.47 -15.17 2.60
CA ASN A 166 2.47 -14.29 3.26
C ASN A 166 1.36 -15.06 4.02
N GLY A 167 1.72 -16.12 4.75
CA GLY A 167 0.77 -16.97 5.47
C GLY A 167 -0.07 -17.93 4.60
N ARG A 168 0.16 -17.92 3.28
CA ARG A 168 -0.45 -18.84 2.32
C ARG A 168 0.41 -20.09 2.17
N GLN A 169 -0.21 -21.26 2.19
CA GLN A 169 0.40 -22.52 1.73
C GLN A 169 -0.07 -22.79 0.30
N ILE A 170 0.83 -23.28 -0.55
CA ILE A 170 0.55 -23.57 -1.96
C ILE A 170 1.03 -24.99 -2.27
N VAL A 171 0.13 -25.81 -2.81
CA VAL A 171 0.46 -27.14 -3.34
C VAL A 171 0.41 -27.07 -4.85
N TRP A 172 1.42 -27.63 -5.50
CA TRP A 172 1.56 -27.63 -6.96
C TRP A 172 1.28 -29.02 -7.52
N ASN A 173 0.66 -29.09 -8.69
CA ASN A 173 0.53 -30.34 -9.42
C ASN A 173 1.83 -30.68 -10.19
N ALA A 174 1.88 -31.87 -10.78
CA ALA A 174 3.03 -32.34 -11.56
C ALA A 174 3.36 -31.47 -12.79
N ARG A 175 2.45 -30.56 -13.20
CA ARG A 175 2.65 -29.62 -14.30
C ARG A 175 3.14 -28.25 -13.84
N GLY A 176 3.45 -28.08 -12.54
CA GLY A 176 3.86 -26.79 -11.99
C GLY A 176 2.73 -25.76 -11.93
N LEU A 177 1.47 -26.19 -11.90
CA LEU A 177 0.31 -25.31 -11.70
C LEU A 177 -0.20 -25.42 -10.26
N PRO A 178 -0.67 -24.33 -9.62
CA PRO A 178 -1.19 -24.40 -8.25
C PRO A 178 -2.40 -25.34 -8.20
N ALA A 179 -2.30 -26.45 -7.48
CA ALA A 179 -3.40 -27.40 -7.27
C ALA A 179 -4.29 -26.97 -6.11
N SER A 180 -3.69 -26.46 -5.04
CA SER A 180 -4.43 -25.90 -3.93
C SER A 180 -3.68 -24.77 -3.25
N VAL A 181 -4.45 -23.95 -2.58
CA VAL A 181 -3.99 -22.84 -1.77
C VAL A 181 -4.75 -22.87 -0.47
N SER A 182 -4.06 -22.64 0.65
CA SER A 182 -4.74 -22.40 1.91
C SER A 182 -4.19 -21.21 2.68
N THR A 183 -5.05 -20.56 3.46
CA THR A 183 -4.69 -19.48 4.39
C THR A 183 -5.58 -19.61 5.61
N ALA A 184 -4.97 -19.69 6.80
CA ALA A 184 -5.69 -19.82 8.08
C ALA A 184 -6.78 -20.92 8.07
N GLY A 185 -6.51 -22.08 7.46
CA GLY A 185 -7.43 -23.22 7.41
C GLY A 185 -8.50 -23.15 6.32
N VAL A 186 -8.66 -22.02 5.63
CA VAL A 186 -9.52 -21.89 4.44
C VAL A 186 -8.75 -22.38 3.23
N SER A 187 -9.36 -23.22 2.40
CA SER A 187 -8.70 -23.84 1.23
C SER A 187 -9.47 -23.62 -0.06
N GLU A 188 -8.72 -23.27 -1.10
CA GLU A 188 -9.15 -23.24 -2.49
C GLU A 188 -8.41 -24.30 -3.29
N GLN A 189 -9.12 -25.04 -4.13
CA GLN A 189 -8.55 -26.04 -5.03
C GLN A 189 -8.81 -25.66 -6.48
N TYR A 190 -7.87 -25.99 -7.36
CA TYR A 190 -7.90 -25.58 -8.76
C TYR A 190 -7.75 -26.78 -9.69
N GLY A 191 -8.56 -26.79 -10.75
CA GLY A 191 -8.47 -27.75 -11.84
C GLY A 191 -8.21 -27.03 -13.16
N TYR A 192 -7.46 -27.69 -14.03
CA TYR A 192 -6.97 -27.12 -15.28
C TYR A 192 -7.27 -28.05 -16.45
N ASP A 193 -7.45 -27.49 -17.63
CA ASP A 193 -7.54 -28.25 -18.87
C ASP A 193 -6.15 -28.68 -19.38
N ALA A 194 -6.13 -29.32 -20.55
CA ALA A 194 -4.90 -29.78 -21.19
C ALA A 194 -3.96 -28.63 -21.57
N THR A 195 -4.47 -27.42 -21.83
CA THR A 195 -3.67 -26.23 -22.16
C THR A 195 -3.10 -25.54 -20.92
N GLY A 196 -3.63 -25.87 -19.73
CA GLY A 196 -3.26 -25.23 -18.48
C GLY A 196 -4.20 -24.07 -18.11
N ALA A 197 -5.30 -23.87 -18.85
CA ALA A 197 -6.31 -22.91 -18.46
C ALA A 197 -7.10 -23.45 -17.26
N ARG A 198 -7.37 -22.59 -16.27
CA ARG A 198 -8.10 -22.96 -15.06
C ARG A 198 -9.58 -23.09 -15.40
N VAL A 199 -10.16 -24.26 -15.14
CA VAL A 199 -11.56 -24.59 -15.46
C VAL A 199 -12.43 -24.80 -14.22
N THR A 200 -11.82 -25.01 -13.06
CA THR A 200 -12.55 -25.15 -11.79
C THR A 200 -11.82 -24.46 -10.65
N VAL A 201 -12.60 -23.83 -9.77
CA VAL A 201 -12.17 -23.37 -8.45
C VAL A 201 -13.13 -24.00 -7.43
N ILE A 202 -12.62 -24.63 -6.39
CA ILE A 202 -13.42 -25.15 -5.29
C ILE A 202 -13.01 -24.39 -4.04
N SER A 203 -13.89 -23.55 -3.52
CA SER A 203 -13.64 -22.77 -2.29
C SER A 203 -14.56 -23.33 -1.20
N ASN A 204 -13.98 -23.82 -0.10
CA ASN A 204 -14.72 -24.43 1.01
C ASN A 204 -15.75 -25.51 0.57
N GLY A 205 -15.39 -26.34 -0.40
CA GLY A 205 -16.24 -27.42 -0.91
C GLY A 205 -17.28 -27.00 -1.95
N VAL A 206 -17.46 -25.69 -2.20
CA VAL A 206 -18.34 -25.18 -3.26
C VAL A 206 -17.56 -25.08 -4.56
N ARG A 207 -17.97 -25.84 -5.57
CA ARG A 207 -17.33 -25.85 -6.89
C ARG A 207 -17.91 -24.76 -7.78
N GLN A 208 -17.08 -23.81 -8.17
CA GLN A 208 -17.34 -22.89 -9.26
C GLN A 208 -16.61 -23.36 -10.51
N ARG A 209 -17.33 -23.46 -11.63
CA ARG A 209 -16.72 -23.73 -12.94
C ARG A 209 -16.34 -22.40 -13.56
N VAL A 210 -15.04 -22.21 -13.81
CA VAL A 210 -14.56 -21.06 -14.59
C VAL A 210 -14.75 -21.43 -16.05
N VAL A 211 -15.83 -20.95 -16.65
CA VAL A 211 -16.03 -21.06 -18.10
C VAL A 211 -15.33 -19.84 -18.70
N GLY A 212 -14.19 -20.06 -19.34
CA GLY A 212 -13.54 -19.02 -20.14
C GLY A 212 -14.51 -18.50 -21.21
N GLY A 213 -14.43 -17.19 -21.49
CA GLY A 213 -15.36 -16.40 -22.30
C GLY A 213 -16.13 -17.16 -23.38
N LEU A 214 -17.45 -17.02 -23.30
CA LEU A 214 -18.37 -17.27 -24.39
C LEU A 214 -17.93 -16.40 -25.58
N TRP A 215 -17.25 -16.99 -26.57
CA TRP A 215 -17.21 -16.43 -27.90
C TRP A 215 -18.46 -16.92 -28.60
N GLU A 216 -19.50 -16.07 -28.65
CA GLU A 216 -20.48 -16.10 -29.74
C GLU A 216 -20.11 -15.01 -30.75
#